data_AF-A0A838UE02-F1
#
_entry.id   AF-A0A838UE02-F1
#
_cell.length_a   1.000
_cell.length_b   1.000
_cell.length_c   1.000
_cell.angle_alpha   90.00
_cell.angle_beta   90.00
_cell.angle_gamma   90.00
#
_symmetry.space_group_name_H-M   'P 1'
#
loop_
_entity.id
_entity.type
_entity.pdbx_description
1 polymer ?
#
loop_
_entity_poly.entity_id
_entity_poly.type
_entity_poly.pdbx_seq_one_letter_code
_entity_poly.pdbx_strand_id
1 'polypeptide(L)'
;MAHWVNAKDGGFDTRKDWSTRRVPVYNAKHKDDAILDAVGGAYTVTVTKSENVASLQTASNATLAFADKSGAIFTVNKGTGAGANAGTIKIRSESALAFEGGTINNTGLISLEAKTGVAVFNAKGDVTLQGGGAVVMGDNLLNVIEDGFSGTTGTLTNVDNTISGAGAIGIGPSSGGTLTVINGAAGVIEATGANNALLVSTPGVTMVNDGLLLATGAAGLTIAGTVVDGSGGGEIRAGKGSIVRLSDADIVGGTLATNGTGTILVSGQSAFDGQASAIHNQAKVSIADGAVLGVRGAIDNSGTISLRGDNAGSSIGLAGDLTLTGGGVVSLGDYDLNSISGHAATDTLTNVDNTITGDGVLGMGQLTLVNQAAGTILETGTRELIINTGAGSITNAGLIEATGIGGLALQGPVTNTGVIENAGPGTIEIDTPIANKGSLVVDGGTLVAFGDVTGNGSATIRNGTLKFAGAFNQNVRFTSQSGILELAQSQSYTRTVTGIAIHGGGDILDLDDIAFVGDSQANYVDNGSRTGGVLTVSDGTHIANIKLSGDYTAFTFGSISDGHGGVDVFYKETAVAAPPPAATSRLVAAMAGFGAGAGGPAHVAADARFARPVMLAVPRMAMA
;
A
#
# COMPACT_ATOMS: atom_id res chain seq x y z
N MET A 1 41.01 -37.33 18.67
CA MET A 1 39.81 -37.32 19.53
C MET A 1 40.22 -37.35 20.99
N ALA A 2 39.71 -36.41 21.78
CA ALA A 2 39.83 -36.34 23.22
C ALA A 2 38.42 -36.24 23.81
N HIS A 3 38.09 -37.17 24.71
CA HIS A 3 36.76 -37.32 25.29
C HIS A 3 36.75 -36.83 26.74
N TRP A 4 35.69 -36.14 27.14
CA TRP A 4 35.47 -35.77 28.53
C TRP A 4 35.09 -37.01 29.35
N VAL A 5 35.86 -37.32 30.40
CA VAL A 5 35.84 -38.66 30.99
C VAL A 5 34.68 -38.89 31.96
N ASN A 6 34.28 -37.86 32.71
CA ASN A 6 33.27 -37.98 33.77
C ASN A 6 32.20 -36.92 33.62
N ALA A 7 30.92 -37.29 33.80
CA ALA A 7 29.79 -36.37 33.79
C ALA A 7 29.79 -35.52 35.08
N LYS A 8 30.74 -34.60 35.16
CA LYS A 8 30.94 -33.66 36.26
C LYS A 8 31.41 -32.32 35.70
N ASP A 9 31.10 -31.26 36.45
CA ASP A 9 31.56 -29.93 36.10
C ASP A 9 33.09 -29.82 36.19
N GLY A 10 33.68 -29.02 35.30
CA GLY A 10 35.13 -28.79 35.30
C GLY A 10 35.56 -27.70 34.32
N GLY A 11 36.80 -27.23 34.46
CA GLY A 11 37.40 -26.32 33.50
C GLY A 11 37.88 -27.07 32.27
N PHE A 12 37.65 -26.53 31.06
CA PHE A 12 38.09 -27.13 29.79
C PHE A 12 39.60 -27.47 29.80
N ASP A 13 40.40 -26.68 30.51
CA ASP A 13 41.84 -26.85 30.61
C ASP A 13 42.32 -27.87 31.64
N THR A 14 41.39 -28.54 32.32
CA THR A 14 41.70 -29.55 33.34
C THR A 14 42.12 -30.87 32.68
N ARG A 15 43.43 -31.02 32.44
CA ARG A 15 44.04 -32.19 31.75
C ARG A 15 43.54 -33.57 32.22
N LYS A 16 43.32 -33.75 33.52
CA LYS A 16 42.90 -35.04 34.11
C LYS A 16 41.47 -35.45 33.72
N ASP A 17 40.67 -34.51 33.23
CA ASP A 17 39.28 -34.75 32.87
C ASP A 17 39.12 -35.13 31.38
N TRP A 18 40.23 -35.16 30.62
CA TRP A 18 40.30 -35.64 29.24
C TRP A 18 40.91 -37.04 29.12
N SER A 19 40.38 -37.86 28.22
CA SER A 19 40.84 -39.25 27.98
C SER A 19 42.30 -39.35 27.54
N THR A 20 42.81 -38.34 26.85
CA THR A 20 44.21 -38.24 26.41
C THR A 20 45.16 -37.75 27.50
N ARG A 21 44.62 -37.35 28.67
CA ARG A 21 45.33 -36.65 29.75
C ARG A 21 46.02 -35.35 29.29
N ARG A 22 45.55 -34.75 28.20
CA ARG A 22 45.99 -33.48 27.63
C ARG A 22 44.75 -32.65 27.26
N VAL A 23 44.86 -31.33 27.35
CA VAL A 23 43.83 -30.42 26.80
C VAL A 23 43.79 -30.59 25.26
N PRO A 24 42.61 -30.79 24.64
CA PRO A 24 42.49 -30.86 23.19
C PRO A 24 43.08 -29.60 22.54
N VAL A 25 43.87 -29.77 21.48
CA VAL A 25 44.48 -28.64 20.76
C VAL A 25 44.57 -28.90 19.25
N TYR A 26 44.50 -27.82 18.46
CA TYR A 26 44.76 -27.78 17.04
C TYR A 26 46.02 -26.95 16.74
N ASN A 27 47.07 -27.62 16.28
CA ASN A 27 48.34 -27.05 15.86
C ASN A 27 49.04 -28.00 14.87
N ALA A 28 50.29 -27.71 14.51
CA ALA A 28 51.05 -28.51 13.55
C ALA A 28 51.23 -29.98 13.96
N LYS A 29 51.22 -30.29 15.26
CA LYS A 29 51.48 -31.63 15.82
C LYS A 29 50.21 -32.38 16.22
N HIS A 30 49.20 -31.66 16.70
CA HIS A 30 47.98 -32.21 17.25
C HIS A 30 46.78 -31.57 16.57
N LYS A 31 45.82 -32.39 16.15
CA LYS A 31 44.57 -31.96 15.52
C LYS A 31 43.43 -32.61 16.28
N ASP A 32 43.31 -32.28 17.55
CA ASP A 32 42.43 -32.99 18.47
C ASP A 32 40.98 -32.50 18.33
N ASP A 33 40.06 -33.44 18.15
CA ASP A 33 38.62 -33.21 18.36
C ASP A 33 38.33 -33.15 19.86
N ALA A 34 37.56 -32.16 20.30
CA ALA A 34 37.06 -32.02 21.67
C ALA A 34 35.63 -32.58 21.75
N ILE A 35 35.46 -33.70 22.46
CA ILE A 35 34.20 -34.43 22.53
C ILE A 35 33.71 -34.43 23.98
N LEU A 36 32.58 -33.77 24.23
CA LEU A 36 31.91 -33.73 25.51
C LEU A 36 30.77 -34.76 25.52
N ASP A 37 31.09 -36.02 25.80
CA ASP A 37 30.18 -37.18 25.69
C ASP A 37 30.11 -38.04 26.96
N ALA A 38 30.45 -37.47 28.13
CA ALA A 38 30.48 -38.24 29.35
C ALA A 38 29.07 -38.75 29.74
N VAL A 39 28.94 -40.06 29.89
CA VAL A 39 27.69 -40.70 30.28
C VAL A 39 27.38 -40.39 31.74
N GLY A 40 26.18 -39.88 32.02
CA GLY A 40 25.72 -39.60 33.39
C GLY A 40 24.74 -38.43 33.45
N GLY A 41 24.74 -37.73 34.58
CA GLY A 41 23.94 -36.52 34.79
C GLY A 41 24.37 -35.36 33.89
N ALA A 42 23.63 -34.25 33.97
CA ALA A 42 24.02 -33.02 33.28
C ALA A 42 25.33 -32.46 33.87
N TYR A 43 26.18 -31.90 33.01
CA TYR A 43 27.45 -31.32 33.44
C TYR A 43 27.87 -30.12 32.58
N THR A 44 28.69 -29.24 33.15
CA THR A 44 29.20 -28.03 32.52
C THR A 44 30.72 -28.03 32.43
N VAL A 45 31.24 -27.89 31.21
CA VAL A 45 32.65 -27.64 30.94
C VAL A 45 32.85 -26.14 30.72
N THR A 46 33.61 -25.51 31.61
CA THR A 46 33.80 -24.05 31.61
C THR A 46 35.06 -23.65 30.84
N VAL A 47 34.91 -22.71 29.90
CA VAL A 47 36.03 -22.09 29.15
C VAL A 47 36.41 -20.79 29.84
N THR A 48 37.65 -20.69 30.32
CA THR A 48 38.17 -19.49 31.01
C THR A 48 39.30 -18.80 30.25
N LYS A 49 39.81 -19.42 29.18
CA LYS A 49 40.89 -18.90 28.33
C LYS A 49 40.64 -19.33 26.89
N SER A 50 41.34 -18.70 25.95
CA SER A 50 41.24 -19.04 24.54
C SER A 50 41.73 -20.46 24.25
N GLU A 51 40.99 -21.18 23.43
CA GLU A 51 41.25 -22.56 23.04
C GLU A 51 41.18 -22.71 21.52
N ASN A 52 41.83 -23.72 20.96
CA ASN A 52 41.83 -23.99 19.53
C ASN A 52 41.77 -25.50 19.29
N VAL A 53 40.74 -26.02 18.63
CA VAL A 53 40.48 -27.46 18.46
C VAL A 53 40.09 -27.82 17.02
N ALA A 54 40.24 -29.10 16.64
CA ALA A 54 39.86 -29.55 15.31
C ALA A 54 38.34 -29.47 15.10
N SER A 55 37.58 -30.11 15.97
CA SER A 55 36.11 -30.05 16.02
C SER A 55 35.62 -30.02 17.46
N LEU A 56 34.38 -29.60 17.66
CA LEU A 56 33.71 -29.58 18.97
C LEU A 56 32.41 -30.40 18.90
N GLN A 57 32.22 -31.35 19.80
CA GLN A 57 31.02 -32.17 19.91
C GLN A 57 30.48 -32.16 21.33
N THR A 58 29.15 -32.20 21.47
CA THR A 58 28.47 -32.27 22.78
C THR A 58 27.35 -33.30 22.75
N ALA A 59 27.25 -34.08 23.82
CA ALA A 59 26.08 -34.91 24.11
C ALA A 59 24.95 -34.05 24.71
N SER A 60 23.72 -34.57 24.68
CA SER A 60 22.52 -33.83 25.13
C SER A 60 22.52 -33.39 26.60
N ASN A 61 23.29 -34.07 27.45
CA ASN A 61 23.49 -33.72 28.86
C ASN A 61 24.68 -32.77 29.10
N ALA A 62 25.47 -32.46 28.07
CA ALA A 62 26.67 -31.64 28.19
C ALA A 62 26.37 -30.16 27.92
N THR A 63 26.99 -29.29 28.72
CA THR A 63 27.06 -27.86 28.46
C THR A 63 28.51 -27.42 28.31
N LEU A 64 28.89 -26.79 27.20
CA LEU A 64 30.11 -25.98 27.12
C LEU A 64 29.74 -24.54 27.44
N ALA A 65 30.41 -23.91 28.41
CA ALA A 65 30.05 -22.55 28.81
C ALA A 65 31.28 -21.66 28.95
N PHE A 66 31.28 -20.50 28.30
CA PHE A 66 32.29 -19.48 28.52
C PHE A 66 32.08 -18.82 29.88
N ALA A 67 33.15 -18.61 30.64
CA ALA A 67 33.09 -17.79 31.83
C ALA A 67 32.72 -16.35 31.42
N ASP A 68 31.87 -15.71 32.21
CA ASP A 68 31.45 -14.32 31.94
C ASP A 68 32.68 -13.40 32.02
N LYS A 69 32.82 -12.51 31.04
CA LYS A 69 33.95 -11.58 30.90
C LYS A 69 35.32 -12.25 30.79
N SER A 70 35.37 -13.45 30.22
CA SER A 70 36.62 -14.21 30.11
C SER A 70 37.62 -13.63 29.11
N GLY A 71 37.15 -12.87 28.11
CA GLY A 71 37.97 -12.49 26.96
C GLY A 71 38.35 -13.69 26.07
N ALA A 72 37.80 -14.88 26.34
CA ALA A 72 38.22 -16.11 25.69
C ALA A 72 37.63 -16.23 24.27
N ILE A 73 38.48 -16.64 23.34
CA ILE A 73 38.09 -17.03 21.98
C ILE A 73 38.30 -18.54 21.85
N PHE A 74 37.23 -19.29 21.64
CA PHE A 74 37.28 -20.72 21.38
C PHE A 74 37.21 -20.96 19.87
N THR A 75 38.32 -21.38 19.27
CA THR A 75 38.44 -21.60 17.81
C THR A 75 38.21 -23.07 17.45
N VAL A 76 37.35 -23.31 16.47
CA VAL A 76 36.98 -24.63 15.95
C VAL A 76 37.23 -24.66 14.45
N ASN A 77 38.07 -25.59 14.00
CA ASN A 77 38.57 -25.55 12.60
C ASN A 77 37.69 -26.32 11.60
N LYS A 78 36.82 -27.22 12.07
CA LYS A 78 36.08 -28.17 11.23
C LYS A 78 34.65 -28.44 11.74
N GLY A 79 34.01 -27.42 12.29
CA GLY A 79 32.66 -27.54 12.88
C GLY A 79 32.55 -28.68 13.92
N THR A 80 31.57 -29.56 13.76
CA THR A 80 31.33 -30.70 14.68
C THR A 80 32.05 -31.99 14.26
N GLY A 81 32.79 -31.99 13.14
CA GLY A 81 33.39 -33.19 12.59
C GLY A 81 32.31 -34.24 12.26
N ALA A 82 32.53 -35.50 12.64
CA ALA A 82 31.56 -36.58 12.42
C ALA A 82 30.39 -36.62 13.44
N GLY A 83 30.43 -35.77 14.48
CA GLY A 83 29.41 -35.72 15.53
C GLY A 83 28.50 -34.51 15.42
N ALA A 84 27.89 -34.14 16.55
CA ALA A 84 26.94 -33.05 16.64
C ALA A 84 27.17 -32.18 17.90
N ASN A 85 26.59 -30.98 17.90
CA ASN A 85 26.21 -30.28 19.11
C ASN A 85 24.79 -30.71 19.48
N ALA A 86 24.64 -31.75 20.31
CA ALA A 86 23.34 -32.20 20.81
C ALA A 86 22.98 -31.58 22.17
N GLY A 87 23.97 -31.03 22.88
CA GLY A 87 23.81 -30.36 24.16
C GLY A 87 23.65 -28.85 24.02
N THR A 88 24.25 -28.11 24.95
CA THR A 88 24.22 -26.64 24.97
C THR A 88 25.62 -26.04 24.88
N ILE A 89 25.79 -25.01 24.05
CA ILE A 89 26.98 -24.13 24.08
C ILE A 89 26.53 -22.73 24.50
N LYS A 90 27.15 -22.16 25.54
CA LYS A 90 26.81 -20.83 26.08
C LYS A 90 27.96 -19.84 25.93
N ILE A 91 27.82 -18.92 24.98
CA ILE A 91 28.74 -17.82 24.72
C ILE A 91 28.31 -16.64 25.61
N ARG A 92 29.13 -16.25 26.58
CA ARG A 92 28.82 -15.18 27.54
C ARG A 92 29.51 -13.87 27.20
N SER A 93 29.25 -12.82 27.99
CA SER A 93 29.81 -11.49 27.76
C SER A 93 31.33 -11.54 27.53
N GLU A 94 31.80 -10.77 26.56
CA GLU A 94 33.21 -10.61 26.20
C GLU A 94 33.88 -11.95 25.83
N SER A 95 33.15 -12.83 25.15
CA SER A 95 33.65 -14.14 24.71
C SER A 95 33.21 -14.43 23.27
N ALA A 96 33.99 -15.26 22.56
CA ALA A 96 33.69 -15.62 21.18
C ALA A 96 33.85 -17.12 20.91
N LEU A 97 32.90 -17.70 20.18
CA LEU A 97 33.03 -19.02 19.55
C LEU A 97 33.31 -18.80 18.06
N ALA A 98 34.51 -19.16 17.62
CA ALA A 98 34.96 -18.92 16.25
C ALA A 98 35.08 -20.22 15.46
N PHE A 99 34.51 -20.24 14.27
CA PHE A 99 34.62 -21.32 13.31
C PHE A 99 35.43 -20.86 12.11
N GLU A 100 36.55 -21.54 11.84
CA GLU A 100 37.37 -21.30 10.64
C GLU A 100 36.75 -21.94 9.38
N GLY A 101 35.64 -22.68 9.54
CA GLY A 101 34.85 -23.30 8.49
C GLY A 101 34.27 -24.67 8.90
N GLY A 102 33.53 -25.27 7.97
CA GLY A 102 32.97 -26.61 8.08
C GLY A 102 31.52 -26.66 8.55
N THR A 103 30.99 -27.88 8.60
CA THR A 103 29.60 -28.15 8.98
C THR A 103 29.46 -28.30 10.49
N ILE A 104 28.49 -27.60 11.05
CA ILE A 104 28.03 -27.70 12.42
C ILE A 104 26.69 -28.43 12.37
N ASN A 105 26.70 -29.71 12.73
CA ASN A 105 25.47 -30.45 12.98
C ASN A 105 24.93 -30.06 14.37
N ASN A 106 24.15 -29.00 14.42
CA ASN A 106 23.52 -28.48 15.63
C ASN A 106 22.11 -29.07 15.75
N THR A 107 21.97 -30.09 16.60
CA THR A 107 20.65 -30.63 16.98
C THR A 107 20.19 -30.11 18.35
N GLY A 108 21.07 -29.39 19.04
CA GLY A 108 20.87 -28.79 20.36
C GLY A 108 20.81 -27.27 20.29
N LEU A 109 21.44 -26.62 21.28
CA LEU A 109 21.38 -25.18 21.47
C LEU A 109 22.78 -24.55 21.44
N ILE A 110 22.91 -23.45 20.70
CA ILE A 110 23.98 -22.46 20.85
C ILE A 110 23.33 -21.19 21.37
N SER A 111 23.78 -20.67 22.52
CA SER A 111 23.19 -19.52 23.20
C SER A 111 24.21 -18.39 23.30
N LEU A 112 23.85 -17.20 22.83
CA LEU A 112 24.59 -15.96 23.04
C LEU A 112 23.92 -15.20 24.19
N GLU A 113 24.64 -15.07 25.31
CA GLU A 113 24.15 -14.57 26.60
C GLU A 113 24.83 -13.24 26.98
N ALA A 114 24.92 -12.28 26.05
CA ALA A 114 25.52 -10.97 26.33
C ALA A 114 24.73 -10.22 27.42
N LYS A 115 25.47 -9.57 28.33
CA LYS A 115 24.92 -8.69 29.37
C LYS A 115 25.56 -7.32 29.40
N THR A 116 26.89 -7.30 29.52
CA THR A 116 27.68 -6.06 29.69
C THR A 116 28.81 -5.91 28.66
N GLY A 117 28.98 -6.92 27.81
CA GLY A 117 29.96 -6.94 26.74
C GLY A 117 29.54 -7.92 25.66
N VAL A 118 30.20 -7.84 24.51
CA VAL A 118 29.78 -8.55 23.29
C VAL A 118 29.94 -10.07 23.44
N ALA A 119 28.90 -10.83 23.12
CA ALA A 119 28.98 -12.28 22.96
C ALA A 119 28.92 -12.60 21.47
N VAL A 120 29.92 -13.34 20.95
CA VAL A 120 30.14 -13.42 19.51
C VAL A 120 30.13 -14.87 19.00
N PHE A 121 29.34 -15.12 17.96
CA PHE A 121 29.51 -16.27 17.08
C PHE A 121 30.24 -15.81 15.82
N ASN A 122 31.44 -16.33 15.59
CA ASN A 122 32.29 -15.94 14.47
C ASN A 122 32.29 -17.03 13.39
N ALA A 123 31.69 -16.75 12.23
CA ALA A 123 31.78 -17.56 11.03
C ALA A 123 32.89 -17.02 10.11
N LYS A 124 34.15 -17.33 10.44
CA LYS A 124 35.31 -16.76 9.73
C LYS A 124 35.56 -17.35 8.35
N GLY A 125 35.21 -18.63 8.17
CA GLY A 125 35.24 -19.33 6.88
C GLY A 125 33.84 -19.71 6.43
N ASP A 126 33.74 -20.72 5.57
CA ASP A 126 32.45 -21.27 5.13
C ASP A 126 31.87 -22.18 6.21
N VAL A 127 30.89 -21.67 6.95
CA VAL A 127 30.22 -22.35 8.07
C VAL A 127 28.81 -22.75 7.64
N THR A 128 28.49 -24.04 7.79
CA THR A 128 27.14 -24.56 7.53
C THR A 128 26.49 -25.00 8.83
N LEU A 129 25.39 -24.37 9.23
CA LEU A 129 24.53 -24.81 10.33
C LEU A 129 23.44 -25.75 9.78
N GLN A 130 23.42 -26.99 10.27
CA GLN A 130 22.40 -27.99 9.93
C GLN A 130 21.95 -28.76 11.18
N GLY A 131 20.96 -29.65 11.09
CA GLY A 131 20.55 -30.53 12.18
C GLY A 131 19.30 -30.07 12.95
N GLY A 132 18.66 -28.98 12.52
CA GLY A 132 17.36 -28.53 13.03
C GLY A 132 17.37 -27.95 14.45
N GLY A 133 18.54 -27.67 15.01
CA GLY A 133 18.69 -27.07 16.34
C GLY A 133 18.47 -25.55 16.34
N ALA A 134 18.87 -24.93 17.45
CA ALA A 134 18.68 -23.50 17.67
C ALA A 134 20.01 -22.76 17.92
N VAL A 135 20.09 -21.54 17.40
CA VAL A 135 21.01 -20.49 17.83
C VAL A 135 20.18 -19.37 18.44
N VAL A 136 20.26 -19.18 19.76
CA VAL A 136 19.46 -18.20 20.48
C VAL A 136 20.35 -17.06 20.97
N MET A 137 20.05 -15.86 20.53
CA MET A 137 20.62 -14.61 21.02
C MET A 137 19.67 -14.04 22.07
N GLY A 138 20.15 -13.80 23.29
CA GLY A 138 19.34 -13.14 24.32
C GLY A 138 18.81 -11.77 23.85
N ASP A 139 17.84 -11.20 24.57
CA ASP A 139 17.28 -9.86 24.29
C ASP A 139 18.31 -8.76 24.66
N ASN A 140 19.38 -8.65 23.89
CA ASN A 140 20.48 -7.70 24.09
C ASN A 140 21.15 -7.37 22.74
N LEU A 141 21.40 -6.08 22.48
CA LEU A 141 22.06 -5.61 21.25
C LEU A 141 23.52 -6.07 21.10
N LEU A 142 24.15 -6.56 22.17
CA LEU A 142 25.54 -7.00 22.19
C LEU A 142 25.73 -8.48 21.83
N ASN A 143 24.68 -9.19 21.41
CA ASN A 143 24.84 -10.50 20.78
C ASN A 143 25.14 -10.30 19.30
N VAL A 144 26.18 -10.95 18.80
CA VAL A 144 26.65 -10.72 17.42
C VAL A 144 26.99 -12.03 16.72
N ILE A 145 26.53 -12.14 15.47
CA ILE A 145 26.98 -13.14 14.50
C ILE A 145 27.70 -12.41 13.37
N GLU A 146 29.02 -12.62 13.26
CA GLU A 146 29.90 -11.89 12.34
C GLU A 146 30.94 -12.82 11.69
N ASP A 147 31.77 -12.29 10.79
CA ASP A 147 32.89 -13.00 10.16
C ASP A 147 34.23 -12.86 10.93
N GLY A 148 34.27 -12.03 11.98
CA GLY A 148 35.43 -11.79 12.83
C GLY A 148 36.64 -11.13 12.15
N PHE A 149 36.48 -10.63 10.91
CA PHE A 149 37.49 -10.01 10.04
C PHE A 149 38.87 -10.71 10.01
N SER A 150 39.08 -11.60 9.04
CA SER A 150 40.35 -12.34 8.85
C SER A 150 41.08 -12.04 7.51
N GLY A 151 40.59 -11.09 6.72
CA GLY A 151 41.08 -10.77 5.37
C GLY A 151 40.34 -11.47 4.23
N THR A 152 39.44 -12.41 4.55
CA THR A 152 38.46 -13.01 3.63
C THR A 152 37.06 -12.92 4.24
N THR A 153 36.05 -12.66 3.43
CA THR A 153 34.64 -12.68 3.84
C THR A 153 34.24 -14.10 4.24
N GLY A 154 33.74 -14.27 5.45
CA GLY A 154 33.15 -15.53 5.90
C GLY A 154 31.74 -15.76 5.33
N THR A 155 31.29 -17.02 5.35
CA THR A 155 29.93 -17.40 4.93
C THR A 155 29.24 -18.15 6.04
N LEU A 156 28.01 -17.76 6.38
CA LEU A 156 27.12 -18.52 7.24
C LEU A 156 25.94 -19.04 6.42
N THR A 157 25.89 -20.35 6.21
CA THR A 157 24.74 -21.05 5.63
C THR A 157 23.90 -21.67 6.73
N ASN A 158 22.72 -21.12 6.99
CA ASN A 158 21.71 -21.73 7.83
C ASN A 158 20.81 -22.65 7.01
N VAL A 159 21.04 -23.97 7.07
CA VAL A 159 20.28 -24.94 6.27
C VAL A 159 18.87 -25.13 6.80
N ASP A 160 18.75 -25.40 8.10
CA ASP A 160 17.50 -25.84 8.75
C ASP A 160 17.39 -25.45 10.23
N ASN A 161 18.31 -24.63 10.75
CA ASN A 161 18.27 -24.21 12.16
C ASN A 161 17.39 -22.97 12.33
N THR A 162 16.95 -22.74 13.56
CA THR A 162 16.35 -21.47 13.97
C THR A 162 17.41 -20.60 14.64
N ILE A 163 17.73 -19.47 14.01
CA ILE A 163 18.51 -18.39 14.61
C ILE A 163 17.52 -17.37 15.15
N SER A 164 17.43 -17.16 16.45
CA SER A 164 16.43 -16.26 17.03
C SER A 164 17.00 -15.33 18.08
N GLY A 165 16.32 -14.21 18.34
CA GLY A 165 16.70 -13.29 19.42
C GLY A 165 16.72 -11.82 19.07
N ALA A 166 17.64 -11.11 19.72
CA ALA A 166 18.03 -9.73 19.43
C ALA A 166 19.56 -9.62 19.34
N GLY A 167 20.05 -8.55 18.72
CA GLY A 167 21.48 -8.39 18.44
C GLY A 167 21.74 -7.99 16.99
N ALA A 168 22.90 -8.37 16.47
CA ALA A 168 23.28 -8.14 15.08
C ALA A 168 23.72 -9.43 14.38
N ILE A 169 23.35 -9.57 13.11
CA ILE A 169 23.85 -10.57 12.17
C ILE A 169 24.43 -9.81 10.98
N GLY A 170 25.63 -10.21 10.54
CA GLY A 170 26.21 -9.73 9.28
C GLY A 170 27.36 -8.73 9.47
N ILE A 171 27.18 -7.77 10.39
CA ILE A 171 28.21 -6.82 10.82
C ILE A 171 28.66 -7.08 12.26
N GLY A 172 29.96 -6.91 12.48
CA GLY A 172 30.60 -7.00 13.78
C GLY A 172 31.14 -5.67 14.30
N PRO A 173 31.35 -5.49 15.61
CA PRO A 173 32.19 -4.41 16.16
C PRO A 173 33.63 -4.40 15.60
N SER A 174 34.08 -5.49 14.98
CA SER A 174 35.35 -5.59 14.26
C SER A 174 35.23 -4.90 12.89
N SER A 175 35.59 -3.62 12.83
CA SER A 175 35.24 -2.61 11.82
C SER A 175 35.79 -2.81 10.38
N GLY A 176 35.74 -4.01 9.81
CA GLY A 176 36.20 -4.23 8.42
C GLY A 176 35.61 -5.42 7.66
N GLY A 177 34.97 -6.38 8.34
CA GLY A 177 34.39 -7.57 7.69
C GLY A 177 32.89 -7.44 7.44
N THR A 178 32.37 -8.21 6.50
CA THR A 178 30.93 -8.35 6.24
C THR A 178 30.66 -9.81 5.94
N LEU A 179 29.85 -10.45 6.78
CA LEU A 179 29.51 -11.86 6.66
C LEU A 179 28.51 -12.06 5.50
N THR A 180 28.77 -13.05 4.65
CA THR A 180 27.77 -13.55 3.70
C THR A 180 26.78 -14.44 4.46
N VAL A 181 25.48 -14.15 4.36
CA VAL A 181 24.45 -14.95 5.03
C VAL A 181 23.56 -15.62 4.00
N ILE A 182 23.38 -16.93 4.15
CA ILE A 182 22.49 -17.76 3.33
C ILE A 182 21.51 -18.43 4.30
N ASN A 183 20.25 -18.02 4.27
CA ASN A 183 19.18 -18.69 5.00
C ASN A 183 18.45 -19.64 4.03
N GLY A 184 18.81 -20.93 4.09
CA GLY A 184 18.26 -21.96 3.20
C GLY A 184 16.77 -22.21 3.44
N ALA A 185 16.13 -23.00 2.56
CA ALA A 185 14.68 -23.16 2.51
C ALA A 185 13.99 -23.61 3.83
N ALA A 186 14.69 -24.34 4.69
CA ALA A 186 14.18 -24.74 6.01
C ALA A 186 14.73 -23.87 7.16
N GLY A 187 15.63 -22.95 6.86
CA GLY A 187 16.24 -22.04 7.82
C GLY A 187 15.29 -20.93 8.25
N VAL A 188 15.35 -20.59 9.54
CA VAL A 188 14.58 -19.49 10.12
C VAL A 188 15.52 -18.52 10.81
N ILE A 189 15.39 -17.23 10.49
CA ILE A 189 15.98 -16.13 11.26
C ILE A 189 14.83 -15.32 11.87
N GLU A 190 14.72 -15.32 13.19
CA GLU A 190 13.57 -14.76 13.91
C GLU A 190 13.96 -13.69 14.94
N ALA A 191 13.49 -12.46 14.74
CA ALA A 191 13.57 -11.39 15.73
C ALA A 191 12.51 -11.60 16.83
N THR A 192 12.93 -12.13 17.99
CA THR A 192 12.05 -12.43 19.14
C THR A 192 12.17 -11.42 20.28
N GLY A 193 13.12 -10.47 20.18
CA GLY A 193 13.38 -9.48 21.22
C GLY A 193 12.17 -8.61 21.56
N ALA A 194 11.89 -8.49 22.86
CA ALA A 194 10.81 -7.62 23.35
C ALA A 194 11.27 -6.17 23.44
N ASN A 195 12.54 -5.95 23.79
CA ASN A 195 13.10 -4.63 24.05
C ASN A 195 14.14 -4.21 23.01
N ASN A 196 14.87 -5.17 22.44
CA ASN A 196 15.93 -4.91 21.46
C ASN A 196 15.60 -5.58 20.14
N ALA A 197 15.80 -4.85 19.04
CA ALA A 197 15.59 -5.39 17.71
C ALA A 197 16.69 -6.39 17.33
N LEU A 198 16.39 -7.25 16.36
CA LEU A 198 17.43 -7.95 15.59
C LEU A 198 17.81 -7.08 14.40
N LEU A 199 19.10 -6.79 14.24
CA LEU A 199 19.65 -6.14 13.05
C LEU A 199 20.25 -7.21 12.13
N VAL A 200 19.82 -7.25 10.88
CA VAL A 200 20.47 -7.98 9.80
C VAL A 200 21.09 -6.93 8.87
N SER A 201 22.41 -6.97 8.72
CA SER A 201 23.13 -6.03 7.86
C SER A 201 24.32 -6.69 7.21
N THR A 202 24.32 -6.80 5.88
CA THR A 202 25.43 -7.33 5.07
C THR A 202 25.84 -6.32 3.99
N PRO A 203 26.33 -5.12 4.35
CA PRO A 203 26.61 -4.06 3.38
C PRO A 203 27.63 -4.49 2.33
N GLY A 204 27.27 -4.29 1.05
CA GLY A 204 28.12 -4.67 -0.09
C GLY A 204 28.13 -6.17 -0.41
N VAL A 205 27.36 -6.99 0.29
CA VAL A 205 27.21 -8.43 0.03
C VAL A 205 25.71 -8.80 -0.01
N THR A 206 25.30 -9.54 -1.04
CA THR A 206 23.94 -10.05 -1.10
C THR A 206 23.73 -11.18 -0.09
N MET A 207 22.74 -11.01 0.78
CA MET A 207 22.18 -12.09 1.59
C MET A 207 21.23 -12.92 0.73
N VAL A 208 21.28 -14.25 0.84
CA VAL A 208 20.26 -15.13 0.26
C VAL A 208 19.27 -15.53 1.35
N ASN A 209 17.98 -15.41 1.07
CA ASN A 209 16.92 -15.93 1.89
C ASN A 209 15.99 -16.79 1.05
N ASP A 210 16.17 -18.10 1.12
CA ASP A 210 15.25 -19.09 0.57
C ASP A 210 14.25 -19.59 1.64
N GLY A 211 14.57 -19.37 2.92
CA GLY A 211 13.75 -19.71 4.07
C GLY A 211 12.92 -18.54 4.58
N LEU A 212 12.88 -18.36 5.90
CA LEU A 212 12.07 -17.34 6.56
C LEU A 212 12.90 -16.33 7.37
N LEU A 213 12.75 -15.04 7.04
CA LEU A 213 13.07 -13.93 7.94
C LEU A 213 11.79 -13.48 8.64
N LEU A 214 11.75 -13.55 9.97
CA LEU A 214 10.53 -13.35 10.75
C LEU A 214 10.73 -12.33 11.88
N ALA A 215 9.77 -11.43 12.08
CA ALA A 215 9.67 -10.64 13.30
C ALA A 215 8.45 -11.08 14.13
N THR A 216 8.68 -11.54 15.36
CA THR A 216 7.61 -11.86 16.35
C THR A 216 7.72 -11.05 17.63
N GLY A 217 8.92 -10.54 17.94
CA GLY A 217 9.17 -9.63 19.05
C GLY A 217 8.62 -8.24 18.79
N ALA A 218 8.34 -7.50 19.87
CA ALA A 218 7.82 -6.14 19.80
C ALA A 218 8.86 -5.13 19.27
N ALA A 219 10.16 -5.39 19.48
CA ALA A 219 11.23 -4.54 18.97
C ALA A 219 11.51 -4.74 17.46
N GLY A 220 11.04 -5.86 16.90
CA GLY A 220 11.05 -6.12 15.46
C GLY A 220 12.40 -6.55 14.86
N LEU A 221 12.37 -6.74 13.55
CA LEU A 221 13.53 -7.02 12.69
C LEU A 221 13.89 -5.74 11.93
N THR A 222 15.16 -5.36 11.90
CA THR A 222 15.68 -4.36 10.97
C THR A 222 16.59 -5.04 9.95
N ILE A 223 16.33 -4.84 8.67
CA ILE A 223 17.24 -5.17 7.57
C ILE A 223 17.84 -3.85 7.09
N ALA A 224 19.16 -3.70 7.18
CA ALA A 224 19.83 -2.43 6.91
C ALA A 224 20.99 -2.54 5.92
N GLY A 225 21.02 -1.67 4.91
CA GLY A 225 22.11 -1.61 3.93
C GLY A 225 22.34 -2.92 3.18
N THR A 226 21.30 -3.76 3.05
CA THR A 226 21.43 -5.16 2.62
C THR A 226 20.59 -5.39 1.39
N VAL A 227 21.18 -6.08 0.40
CA VAL A 227 20.42 -6.71 -0.68
C VAL A 227 20.03 -8.11 -0.21
N VAL A 228 18.73 -8.40 -0.12
CA VAL A 228 18.19 -9.73 0.18
C VAL A 228 17.65 -10.34 -1.10
N ASP A 229 18.28 -11.42 -1.55
CA ASP A 229 17.78 -12.25 -2.64
C ASP A 229 16.82 -13.30 -2.08
N GLY A 230 15.53 -13.11 -2.35
CA GLY A 230 14.43 -14.01 -2.01
C GLY A 230 13.98 -14.90 -3.17
N SER A 231 14.68 -14.89 -4.30
CA SER A 231 14.24 -15.55 -5.54
C SER A 231 14.16 -17.07 -5.44
N GLY A 232 14.84 -17.70 -4.49
CA GLY A 232 14.70 -19.13 -4.18
C GLY A 232 13.43 -19.51 -3.41
N GLY A 233 12.48 -18.58 -3.25
CA GLY A 233 11.17 -18.80 -2.64
C GLY A 233 11.07 -18.37 -1.17
N GLY A 234 12.03 -17.57 -0.68
CA GLY A 234 12.02 -17.15 0.70
C GLY A 234 10.99 -16.07 1.01
N GLU A 235 10.76 -15.93 2.30
CA GLU A 235 9.75 -15.05 2.86
C GLU A 235 10.33 -14.09 3.90
N ILE A 236 9.86 -12.84 3.86
CA ILE A 236 10.07 -11.84 4.90
C ILE A 236 8.72 -11.52 5.53
N ARG A 237 8.57 -11.81 6.82
CA ARG A 237 7.28 -11.76 7.52
C ARG A 237 7.32 -10.90 8.79
N ALA A 238 6.38 -9.97 8.91
CA ALA A 238 6.07 -9.30 10.17
C ALA A 238 4.88 -9.98 10.87
N GLY A 239 5.14 -10.56 12.04
CA GLY A 239 4.12 -11.13 12.91
C GLY A 239 3.15 -10.10 13.50
N LYS A 240 2.14 -10.57 14.21
CA LYS A 240 1.09 -9.72 14.78
C LYS A 240 1.68 -8.70 15.77
N GLY A 241 1.56 -7.42 15.42
CA GLY A 241 2.05 -6.31 16.24
C GLY A 241 3.56 -6.08 16.16
N SER A 242 4.26 -6.85 15.33
CA SER A 242 5.69 -6.70 15.07
C SER A 242 5.94 -5.87 13.81
N ILE A 243 7.18 -5.42 13.67
CA ILE A 243 7.64 -4.65 12.51
C ILE A 243 8.83 -5.37 11.89
N VAL A 244 8.84 -5.46 10.56
CA VAL A 244 10.06 -5.61 9.78
C VAL A 244 10.37 -4.25 9.19
N ARG A 245 11.55 -3.68 9.47
CA ARG A 245 11.98 -2.40 8.94
C ARG A 245 13.06 -2.60 7.88
N LEU A 246 12.81 -2.07 6.69
CA LEU A 246 13.77 -1.97 5.60
C LEU A 246 14.43 -0.60 5.69
N SER A 247 15.73 -0.57 5.92
CA SER A 247 16.52 0.64 6.14
C SER A 247 17.64 0.68 5.12
N ASP A 248 17.36 1.29 3.97
CA ASP A 248 18.28 1.23 2.83
C ASP A 248 18.54 -0.21 2.38
N ALA A 249 17.47 -1.02 2.27
CA ALA A 249 17.55 -2.44 1.96
C ALA A 249 16.79 -2.77 0.66
N ASP A 250 17.42 -3.55 -0.22
CA ASP A 250 16.83 -3.98 -1.48
C ASP A 250 16.37 -5.42 -1.37
N ILE A 251 15.15 -5.71 -1.83
CA ILE A 251 14.57 -7.04 -1.86
C ILE A 251 14.44 -7.49 -3.31
N VAL A 252 15.01 -8.64 -3.65
CA VAL A 252 14.98 -9.22 -5.00
C VAL A 252 14.13 -10.48 -4.99
N GLY A 253 12.96 -10.44 -5.64
CA GLY A 253 11.98 -11.54 -5.61
C GLY A 253 11.52 -11.97 -4.21
N GLY A 254 10.80 -13.08 -4.15
CA GLY A 254 10.33 -13.70 -2.90
C GLY A 254 9.01 -13.12 -2.39
N THR A 255 8.64 -13.52 -1.17
CA THR A 255 7.35 -13.15 -0.56
C THR A 255 7.53 -12.16 0.59
N LEU A 256 6.70 -11.12 0.61
CA LEU A 256 6.54 -10.21 1.74
C LEU A 256 5.17 -10.49 2.39
N ALA A 257 5.14 -10.74 3.70
CA ALA A 257 3.90 -11.06 4.42
C ALA A 257 3.74 -10.32 5.76
N THR A 258 2.49 -10.12 6.17
CA THR A 258 2.14 -9.62 7.50
C THR A 258 1.03 -10.46 8.12
N ASN A 259 1.11 -10.74 9.42
CA ASN A 259 0.02 -11.35 10.18
C ASN A 259 -0.67 -10.31 11.06
N GLY A 260 -2.00 -10.24 11.03
CA GLY A 260 -2.77 -9.33 11.88
C GLY A 260 -2.33 -7.87 11.70
N THR A 261 -1.85 -7.24 12.77
CA THR A 261 -1.40 -5.84 12.77
C THR A 261 0.09 -5.67 12.43
N GLY A 262 0.78 -6.73 12.01
CA GLY A 262 2.17 -6.65 11.55
C GLY A 262 2.34 -5.65 10.41
N THR A 263 3.52 -5.04 10.29
CA THR A 263 3.82 -4.09 9.21
C THR A 263 5.24 -4.28 8.70
N ILE A 264 5.41 -4.16 7.38
CA ILE A 264 6.72 -3.97 6.78
C ILE A 264 6.89 -2.46 6.55
N LEU A 265 7.90 -1.86 7.16
CA LEU A 265 8.16 -0.42 7.12
C LEU A 265 9.40 -0.14 6.28
N VAL A 266 9.24 0.62 5.20
CA VAL A 266 10.33 1.21 4.44
C VAL A 266 10.73 2.52 5.11
N SER A 267 11.99 2.59 5.52
CA SER A 267 12.66 3.77 6.05
C SER A 267 13.90 4.07 5.20
N GLY A 268 14.11 5.32 4.79
CA GLY A 268 15.20 5.66 3.87
C GLY A 268 14.91 5.23 2.43
N GLN A 269 15.91 4.68 1.74
CA GLN A 269 15.83 4.32 0.31
C GLN A 269 15.94 2.81 0.11
N SER A 270 14.81 2.12 -0.01
CA SER A 270 14.76 0.67 -0.26
C SER A 270 14.25 0.38 -1.66
N ALA A 271 14.50 -0.82 -2.20
CA ALA A 271 13.94 -1.22 -3.48
C ALA A 271 13.26 -2.61 -3.44
N PHE A 272 12.22 -2.77 -4.27
CA PHE A 272 11.65 -4.06 -4.65
C PHE A 272 12.00 -4.35 -6.11
N ASP A 273 12.82 -5.38 -6.33
CA ASP A 273 13.22 -5.84 -7.64
C ASP A 273 12.49 -7.12 -8.02
N GLY A 274 11.53 -6.96 -8.93
CA GLY A 274 10.74 -8.04 -9.52
C GLY A 274 11.21 -8.47 -10.91
N GLN A 275 12.41 -8.09 -11.37
CA GLN A 275 12.83 -8.31 -12.77
C GLN A 275 13.09 -9.79 -13.10
N ALA A 276 13.85 -10.48 -12.25
CA ALA A 276 14.21 -11.88 -12.47
C ALA A 276 13.18 -12.85 -11.88
N SER A 277 12.62 -12.49 -10.72
CA SER A 277 11.56 -13.21 -10.02
C SER A 277 10.61 -12.18 -9.45
N ALA A 278 9.30 -12.43 -9.54
CA ALA A 278 8.31 -11.51 -9.01
C ALA A 278 8.48 -11.31 -7.50
N ILE A 279 8.16 -10.10 -7.04
CA ILE A 279 7.92 -9.81 -5.63
C ILE A 279 6.46 -10.14 -5.36
N HIS A 280 6.18 -11.02 -4.40
CA HIS A 280 4.82 -11.32 -3.95
C HIS A 280 4.52 -10.51 -2.68
N ASN A 281 3.87 -9.35 -2.84
CA ASN A 281 3.45 -8.55 -1.69
C ASN A 281 2.08 -9.01 -1.19
N GLN A 282 2.09 -9.83 -0.14
CA GLN A 282 0.91 -10.22 0.66
C GLN A 282 0.86 -9.43 1.98
N ALA A 283 1.74 -8.45 2.14
CA ALA A 283 1.92 -7.67 3.36
C ALA A 283 1.20 -6.32 3.31
N LYS A 284 1.06 -5.73 4.50
CA LYS A 284 0.98 -4.29 4.67
C LYS A 284 2.37 -3.68 4.64
N VAL A 285 2.75 -3.13 3.49
CA VAL A 285 3.95 -2.32 3.30
C VAL A 285 3.63 -0.85 3.55
N SER A 286 4.47 -0.18 4.32
CA SER A 286 4.38 1.23 4.68
C SER A 286 5.63 1.96 4.27
N ILE A 287 5.52 3.00 3.46
CA ILE A 287 6.62 3.90 3.12
C ILE A 287 6.52 5.09 4.06
N ALA A 288 7.53 5.29 4.91
CA ALA A 288 7.57 6.38 5.87
C ALA A 288 7.69 7.76 5.19
N ASP A 289 7.37 8.83 5.92
CA ASP A 289 7.64 10.20 5.47
C ASP A 289 9.12 10.39 5.11
N GLY A 290 9.38 11.03 3.97
CA GLY A 290 10.71 11.22 3.40
C GLY A 290 11.35 9.96 2.81
N ALA A 291 10.71 8.79 2.89
CA ALA A 291 11.26 7.55 2.35
C ALA A 291 10.90 7.34 0.87
N VAL A 292 11.75 6.56 0.20
CA VAL A 292 11.61 6.20 -1.21
C VAL A 292 11.61 4.68 -1.33
N LEU A 293 10.63 4.14 -2.06
CA LEU A 293 10.63 2.76 -2.51
C LEU A 293 10.90 2.70 -4.01
N GLY A 294 12.10 2.26 -4.39
CA GLY A 294 12.39 1.89 -5.77
C GLY A 294 11.62 0.63 -6.17
N VAL A 295 11.05 0.60 -7.36
CA VAL A 295 10.33 -0.59 -7.87
C VAL A 295 10.68 -0.86 -9.32
N ARG A 296 10.75 -2.13 -9.72
CA ARG A 296 10.96 -2.54 -11.12
C ARG A 296 10.48 -3.99 -11.33
N GLY A 297 10.14 -4.33 -12.57
CA GLY A 297 9.72 -5.69 -12.94
C GLY A 297 8.29 -6.02 -12.50
N ALA A 298 8.04 -7.27 -12.11
CA ALA A 298 6.73 -7.74 -11.69
C ALA A 298 6.56 -7.69 -10.17
N ILE A 299 5.50 -7.01 -9.71
CA ILE A 299 5.06 -7.06 -8.32
C ILE A 299 3.63 -7.61 -8.29
N ASP A 300 3.49 -8.80 -7.72
CA ASP A 300 2.22 -9.43 -7.40
C ASP A 300 1.73 -8.93 -6.04
N ASN A 301 1.04 -7.80 -6.07
CA ASN A 301 0.52 -7.12 -4.91
C ASN A 301 -0.91 -7.58 -4.63
N SER A 302 -1.06 -8.56 -3.73
CA SER A 302 -2.36 -8.92 -3.14
C SER A 302 -2.60 -8.23 -1.79
N GLY A 303 -1.58 -7.56 -1.26
CA GLY A 303 -1.58 -6.79 -0.02
C GLY A 303 -1.83 -5.30 -0.24
N THR A 304 -1.19 -4.49 0.59
CA THR A 304 -1.27 -3.02 0.51
C THR A 304 0.11 -2.41 0.55
N ILE A 305 0.37 -1.46 -0.34
CA ILE A 305 1.51 -0.53 -0.27
C ILE A 305 0.94 0.84 0.06
N SER A 306 1.32 1.42 1.21
CA SER A 306 0.85 2.75 1.64
C SER A 306 2.01 3.74 1.70
N LEU A 307 1.86 4.87 1.02
CA LEU A 307 2.68 6.06 1.17
C LEU A 307 2.17 6.84 2.39
N ARG A 308 3.04 7.15 3.35
CA ARG A 308 2.69 7.83 4.60
C ARG A 308 3.44 9.15 4.79
N GLY A 309 3.65 9.87 3.69
CA GLY A 309 4.13 11.24 3.77
C GLY A 309 3.17 12.11 4.59
N ASP A 310 3.74 12.92 5.48
CA ASP A 310 3.04 13.85 6.37
C ASP A 310 3.78 15.19 6.54
N ASN A 311 5.03 15.28 6.06
CA ASN A 311 5.84 16.51 6.10
C ASN A 311 6.78 16.70 4.88
N ALA A 312 7.53 15.67 4.49
CA ALA A 312 8.43 15.73 3.33
C ALA A 312 7.83 15.06 2.07
N GLY A 313 6.81 14.21 2.27
CA GLY A 313 6.26 13.35 1.22
C GLY A 313 7.00 12.02 1.19
N SER A 314 6.32 10.99 0.69
CA SER A 314 6.90 9.67 0.45
C SER A 314 6.72 9.31 -1.01
N SER A 315 7.58 8.46 -1.56
CA SER A 315 7.54 8.19 -3.00
C SER A 315 7.80 6.74 -3.38
N ILE A 316 7.23 6.36 -4.53
CA ILE A 316 7.60 5.16 -5.28
C ILE A 316 8.31 5.61 -6.56
N GLY A 317 9.52 5.12 -6.80
CA GLY A 317 10.31 5.43 -7.99
C GLY A 317 10.47 4.20 -8.89
N LEU A 318 9.95 4.24 -10.11
CA LEU A 318 10.06 3.16 -11.09
C LEU A 318 11.46 3.17 -11.72
N ALA A 319 12.30 2.19 -11.39
CA ALA A 319 13.64 2.00 -11.94
C ALA A 319 13.60 1.12 -13.21
N GLY A 320 12.74 1.51 -14.15
CA GLY A 320 12.31 0.72 -15.31
C GLY A 320 10.83 0.36 -15.25
N ASP A 321 10.38 -0.48 -16.20
CA ASP A 321 8.96 -0.87 -16.27
C ASP A 321 8.50 -1.61 -15.01
N LEU A 322 7.28 -1.30 -14.57
CA LEU A 322 6.59 -1.93 -13.44
C LEU A 322 5.27 -2.53 -13.92
N THR A 323 5.02 -3.79 -13.56
CA THR A 323 3.70 -4.42 -13.69
C THR A 323 3.17 -4.78 -12.31
N LEU A 324 1.97 -4.29 -11.99
CA LEU A 324 1.24 -4.59 -10.76
C LEU A 324 0.12 -5.59 -11.06
N THR A 325 0.16 -6.77 -10.42
CA THR A 325 -0.90 -7.80 -10.43
C THR A 325 -1.37 -8.11 -9.00
N GLY A 326 -2.35 -8.99 -8.82
CA GLY A 326 -2.71 -9.55 -7.51
C GLY A 326 -3.92 -8.89 -6.85
N GLY A 327 -4.49 -7.85 -7.45
CA GLY A 327 -5.75 -7.24 -7.01
C GLY A 327 -5.68 -6.42 -5.72
N GLY A 328 -4.49 -6.12 -5.23
CA GLY A 328 -4.24 -5.36 -4.00
C GLY A 328 -4.36 -3.85 -4.20
N VAL A 329 -3.87 -3.12 -3.19
CA VAL A 329 -3.99 -1.64 -3.13
C VAL A 329 -2.61 -0.98 -3.09
N VAL A 330 -2.45 0.10 -3.86
CA VAL A 330 -1.39 1.09 -3.68
C VAL A 330 -2.06 2.40 -3.27
N SER A 331 -1.82 2.86 -2.05
CA SER A 331 -2.46 4.07 -1.49
C SER A 331 -1.45 5.19 -1.35
N LEU A 332 -1.71 6.32 -2.01
CA LEU A 332 -0.97 7.57 -1.86
C LEU A 332 -1.39 8.38 -0.62
N GLY A 333 -2.43 7.95 0.11
CA GLY A 333 -2.95 8.69 1.27
C GLY A 333 -3.66 10.00 0.89
N ASP A 334 -3.74 10.95 1.82
CA ASP A 334 -4.31 12.30 1.61
C ASP A 334 -3.20 13.35 1.85
N TYR A 335 -2.19 13.31 0.99
CA TYR A 335 -1.04 14.22 1.04
C TYR A 335 -0.49 14.47 -0.37
N ASP A 336 -0.46 15.74 -0.78
CA ASP A 336 -0.15 16.20 -2.13
C ASP A 336 1.30 15.93 -2.58
N LEU A 337 2.23 15.80 -1.63
CA LEU A 337 3.63 15.46 -1.95
C LEU A 337 3.90 13.96 -2.06
N ASN A 338 2.91 13.10 -1.77
CA ASN A 338 3.07 11.68 -2.06
C ASN A 338 3.07 11.46 -3.57
N SER A 339 4.00 10.62 -4.05
CA SER A 339 4.19 10.47 -5.49
C SER A 339 4.58 9.07 -5.94
N ILE A 340 4.21 8.76 -7.18
CA ILE A 340 4.70 7.59 -7.92
C ILE A 340 5.28 8.13 -9.22
N SER A 341 6.55 7.93 -9.54
CA SER A 341 7.17 8.50 -10.74
C SER A 341 8.18 7.54 -11.37
N GLY A 342 8.45 7.69 -12.66
CA GLY A 342 9.57 7.00 -13.30
C GLY A 342 10.88 7.76 -13.12
N HIS A 343 12.00 7.03 -13.23
CA HIS A 343 13.32 7.65 -13.35
C HIS A 343 13.53 8.21 -14.76
N ALA A 344 12.81 7.68 -15.75
CA ALA A 344 12.78 8.14 -17.14
C ALA A 344 11.35 8.20 -17.69
N ALA A 345 11.07 9.16 -18.57
CA ALA A 345 9.76 9.30 -19.24
C ALA A 345 9.31 8.06 -20.04
N THR A 346 10.24 7.13 -20.34
CA THR A 346 9.97 5.86 -21.00
C THR A 346 9.54 4.74 -20.07
N ASP A 347 9.71 4.90 -18.76
CA ASP A 347 9.31 3.88 -17.78
C ASP A 347 7.79 3.72 -17.81
N THR A 348 7.32 2.47 -17.87
CA THR A 348 5.89 2.17 -17.95
C THR A 348 5.37 1.64 -16.62
N LEU A 349 4.34 2.30 -16.09
CA LEU A 349 3.51 1.73 -15.03
C LEU A 349 2.31 1.00 -15.64
N THR A 350 2.30 -0.32 -15.54
CA THR A 350 1.17 -1.17 -15.93
C THR A 350 0.40 -1.62 -14.70
N ASN A 351 -0.77 -1.04 -14.46
CA ASN A 351 -1.72 -1.51 -13.47
C ASN A 351 -2.66 -2.55 -14.10
N VAL A 352 -2.48 -3.83 -13.78
CA VAL A 352 -3.29 -4.91 -14.38
C VAL A 352 -4.67 -5.01 -13.72
N ASP A 353 -4.68 -5.10 -12.40
CA ASP A 353 -5.87 -5.39 -11.60
C ASP A 353 -5.86 -4.75 -10.20
N ASN A 354 -4.87 -3.92 -9.88
CA ASN A 354 -4.78 -3.28 -8.58
C ASN A 354 -5.61 -2.00 -8.52
N THR A 355 -5.89 -1.55 -7.30
CA THR A 355 -6.43 -0.21 -7.03
C THR A 355 -5.31 0.73 -6.61
N ILE A 356 -5.02 1.75 -7.42
CA ILE A 356 -4.18 2.88 -7.05
C ILE A 356 -5.10 3.98 -6.52
N THR A 357 -4.92 4.46 -5.29
CA THR A 357 -5.90 5.35 -4.66
C THR A 357 -5.30 6.43 -3.76
N GLY A 358 -6.06 7.49 -3.52
CA GLY A 358 -5.68 8.65 -2.71
C GLY A 358 -5.32 9.85 -3.57
N ASP A 359 -4.61 10.79 -2.96
CA ASP A 359 -4.24 12.09 -3.54
C ASP A 359 -2.73 12.18 -3.75
N GLY A 360 -2.26 13.22 -4.44
CA GLY A 360 -0.83 13.41 -4.74
C GLY A 360 -0.54 13.30 -6.24
N VAL A 361 0.69 12.91 -6.60
CA VAL A 361 1.11 12.94 -8.02
C VAL A 361 1.52 11.57 -8.55
N LEU A 362 0.80 11.10 -9.56
CA LEU A 362 1.14 9.95 -10.37
C LEU A 362 1.82 10.40 -11.67
N GLY A 363 3.11 10.14 -11.74
CA GLY A 363 3.94 10.17 -12.93
C GLY A 363 4.95 11.30 -12.98
N MET A 364 4.61 12.49 -12.47
CA MET A 364 5.50 13.67 -12.45
C MET A 364 6.09 14.04 -13.83
N GLY A 365 5.39 13.69 -14.92
CA GLY A 365 5.88 13.87 -16.29
C GLY A 365 6.91 12.83 -16.74
N GLN A 366 7.19 11.84 -15.91
CA GLN A 366 8.31 10.92 -16.02
C GLN A 366 7.88 9.46 -16.14
N LEU A 367 6.69 9.15 -16.66
CA LEU A 367 6.30 7.78 -17.02
C LEU A 367 5.22 7.72 -18.09
N THR A 368 5.05 6.53 -18.67
CA THR A 368 3.84 6.13 -19.41
C THR A 368 2.94 5.30 -18.50
N LEU A 369 1.64 5.56 -18.52
CA LEU A 369 0.65 4.90 -17.69
C LEU A 369 -0.27 3.98 -18.50
N VAL A 370 -0.41 2.73 -18.06
CA VAL A 370 -1.35 1.75 -18.61
C VAL A 370 -2.21 1.19 -17.48
N ASN A 371 -3.47 1.60 -17.43
CA ASN A 371 -4.48 1.03 -16.54
C ASN A 371 -5.31 0.00 -17.32
N GLN A 372 -5.07 -1.30 -17.09
CA GLN A 372 -5.75 -2.37 -17.84
C GLN A 372 -7.19 -2.56 -17.40
N ALA A 373 -7.92 -3.46 -18.07
CA ALA A 373 -9.37 -3.61 -17.94
C ALA A 373 -9.88 -3.91 -16.51
N ALA A 374 -9.05 -4.54 -15.66
CA ALA A 374 -9.39 -4.80 -14.26
C ALA A 374 -8.75 -3.80 -13.29
N GLY A 375 -7.88 -2.91 -13.78
CA GLY A 375 -7.19 -1.91 -12.98
C GLY A 375 -8.09 -0.71 -12.66
N THR A 376 -7.92 -0.18 -11.45
CA THR A 376 -8.62 1.00 -10.97
C THR A 376 -7.63 2.06 -10.50
N ILE A 377 -7.85 3.31 -10.91
CA ILE A 377 -7.22 4.49 -10.32
C ILE A 377 -8.32 5.35 -9.72
N LEU A 378 -8.25 5.62 -8.42
CA LEU A 378 -9.36 6.16 -7.65
C LEU A 378 -8.92 7.30 -6.73
N GLU A 379 -9.33 8.52 -7.06
CA GLU A 379 -9.24 9.65 -6.14
C GLU A 379 -10.40 9.60 -5.12
N THR A 380 -10.08 9.77 -3.83
CA THR A 380 -11.05 9.65 -2.72
C THR A 380 -10.97 10.78 -1.70
N GLY A 381 -9.97 11.65 -1.80
CA GLY A 381 -9.57 12.50 -0.72
C GLY A 381 -10.11 13.91 -0.83
N THR A 382 -9.41 14.81 -0.14
CA THR A 382 -9.77 16.23 -0.06
C THR A 382 -8.83 17.11 -0.86
N ARG A 383 -7.76 16.50 -1.39
CA ARG A 383 -6.75 17.12 -2.23
C ARG A 383 -6.79 16.48 -3.61
N GLU A 384 -6.28 17.19 -4.59
CA GLU A 384 -6.29 16.70 -5.97
C GLU A 384 -5.34 15.51 -6.13
N LEU A 385 -5.78 14.50 -6.89
CA LEU A 385 -4.89 13.52 -7.52
C LEU A 385 -4.49 14.05 -8.89
N ILE A 386 -3.19 14.20 -9.14
CA ILE A 386 -2.66 14.62 -10.45
C ILE A 386 -2.03 13.42 -11.13
N ILE A 387 -2.57 13.02 -12.28
CA ILE A 387 -1.94 12.03 -13.17
C ILE A 387 -1.18 12.79 -14.26
N ASN A 388 0.11 12.99 -14.07
CA ASN A 388 1.00 13.68 -14.99
C ASN A 388 1.99 12.71 -15.65
N THR A 389 1.77 12.43 -16.93
CA THR A 389 2.66 11.61 -17.76
C THR A 389 3.50 12.45 -18.73
N GLY A 390 3.29 13.77 -18.78
CA GLY A 390 4.02 14.68 -19.64
C GLY A 390 3.80 14.34 -21.11
N ALA A 391 4.86 13.89 -21.79
CA ALA A 391 4.78 13.40 -23.17
C ALA A 391 4.42 11.90 -23.26
N GLY A 392 4.52 11.16 -22.15
CA GLY A 392 4.02 9.78 -22.03
C GLY A 392 2.50 9.74 -22.14
N SER A 393 1.94 8.58 -22.46
CA SER A 393 0.47 8.43 -22.61
C SER A 393 -0.20 7.98 -21.32
N ILE A 394 -1.47 8.38 -21.14
CA ILE A 394 -2.42 7.79 -20.21
C ILE A 394 -3.32 6.84 -21.01
N THR A 395 -3.08 5.54 -20.92
CA THR A 395 -3.94 4.51 -21.53
C THR A 395 -4.85 3.91 -20.47
N ASN A 396 -6.16 4.15 -20.58
CA ASN A 396 -7.16 3.62 -19.68
C ASN A 396 -8.08 2.61 -20.37
N ALA A 397 -7.96 1.34 -20.01
CA ALA A 397 -8.90 0.29 -20.37
C ALA A 397 -9.80 -0.14 -19.19
N GLY A 398 -9.39 0.15 -17.95
CA GLY A 398 -10.16 -0.08 -16.73
C GLY A 398 -10.96 1.15 -16.30
N LEU A 399 -10.85 1.49 -15.02
CA LEU A 399 -11.53 2.62 -14.40
C LEU A 399 -10.53 3.68 -13.92
N ILE A 400 -10.76 4.92 -14.32
CA ILE A 400 -10.21 6.12 -13.66
C ILE A 400 -11.40 6.87 -13.07
N GLU A 401 -11.42 7.03 -11.75
CA GLU A 401 -12.58 7.58 -11.03
C GLU A 401 -12.16 8.64 -10.01
N ALA A 402 -12.93 9.73 -9.94
CA ALA A 402 -12.85 10.69 -8.84
C ALA A 402 -14.13 10.61 -8.01
N THR A 403 -13.97 10.41 -6.70
CA THR A 403 -15.08 10.34 -5.72
C THR A 403 -14.93 11.40 -4.63
N GLY A 404 -13.73 11.93 -4.45
CA GLY A 404 -13.42 12.94 -3.44
C GLY A 404 -13.84 14.33 -3.86
N ILE A 405 -13.67 15.27 -2.92
CA ILE A 405 -13.89 16.69 -3.19
C ILE A 405 -12.66 17.33 -3.83
N GLY A 406 -11.49 16.67 -3.70
CA GLY A 406 -10.21 17.17 -4.20
C GLY A 406 -10.12 17.20 -5.72
N GLY A 407 -10.81 16.28 -6.39
CA GLY A 407 -10.82 16.20 -7.85
C GLY A 407 -9.57 15.52 -8.41
N LEU A 408 -9.53 15.42 -9.74
CA LEU A 408 -8.51 14.67 -10.47
C LEU A 408 -8.09 15.42 -11.73
N ALA A 409 -6.79 15.63 -11.91
CA ALA A 409 -6.24 16.19 -13.14
C ALA A 409 -5.54 15.13 -13.99
N LEU A 410 -5.84 15.08 -15.29
CA LEU A 410 -5.16 14.23 -16.28
C LEU A 410 -4.28 15.08 -17.20
N GLN A 411 -2.97 15.03 -16.95
CA GLN A 411 -1.93 15.80 -17.62
C GLN A 411 -1.06 14.87 -18.49
N GLY A 412 -1.53 14.61 -19.71
CA GLY A 412 -0.82 13.86 -20.73
C GLY A 412 -1.80 13.21 -21.72
N PRO A 413 -1.38 12.87 -22.95
CA PRO A 413 -2.26 12.32 -23.98
C PRO A 413 -3.10 11.13 -23.49
N VAL A 414 -4.43 11.27 -23.55
CA VAL A 414 -5.36 10.25 -23.04
C VAL A 414 -5.90 9.36 -24.15
N THR A 415 -5.75 8.05 -23.99
CA THR A 415 -6.50 7.04 -24.75
C THR A 415 -7.43 6.29 -23.81
N ASN A 416 -8.74 6.48 -23.96
CA ASN A 416 -9.73 5.84 -23.11
C ASN A 416 -10.50 4.77 -23.88
N THR A 417 -10.33 3.50 -23.50
CA THR A 417 -11.17 2.37 -23.93
C THR A 417 -12.05 1.84 -22.79
N GLY A 418 -11.79 2.25 -21.55
CA GLY A 418 -12.56 1.92 -20.36
C GLY A 418 -13.52 3.04 -19.96
N VAL A 419 -13.50 3.39 -18.67
CA VAL A 419 -14.35 4.44 -18.09
C VAL A 419 -13.48 5.50 -17.41
N ILE A 420 -13.76 6.76 -17.71
CA ILE A 420 -13.33 7.91 -16.89
C ILE A 420 -14.60 8.49 -16.27
N GLU A 421 -14.66 8.51 -14.94
CA GLU A 421 -15.89 8.83 -14.20
C GLU A 421 -15.64 9.84 -13.08
N ASN A 422 -16.41 10.93 -13.07
CA ASN A 422 -16.53 11.77 -11.89
C ASN A 422 -17.80 11.39 -11.13
N ALA A 423 -17.68 10.60 -10.07
CA ALA A 423 -18.78 10.23 -9.19
C ALA A 423 -18.86 11.10 -7.92
N GLY A 424 -17.81 11.88 -7.65
CA GLY A 424 -17.72 12.78 -6.51
C GLY A 424 -18.21 14.20 -6.80
N PRO A 425 -18.19 15.10 -5.81
CA PRO A 425 -18.55 16.51 -5.99
C PRO A 425 -17.39 17.36 -6.52
N GLY A 426 -16.16 16.83 -6.61
CA GLY A 426 -15.00 17.52 -7.17
C GLY A 426 -15.07 17.68 -8.68
N THR A 427 -13.95 18.07 -9.29
CA THR A 427 -13.80 18.20 -10.75
C THR A 427 -12.80 17.19 -11.28
N ILE A 428 -13.08 16.59 -12.44
CA ILE A 428 -12.06 15.96 -13.28
C ILE A 428 -11.67 16.95 -14.37
N GLU A 429 -10.40 17.33 -14.43
CA GLU A 429 -9.83 18.20 -15.46
C GLU A 429 -8.94 17.39 -16.41
N ILE A 430 -9.16 17.52 -17.72
CA ILE A 430 -8.37 16.85 -18.74
C ILE A 430 -7.81 17.88 -19.72
N ASP A 431 -6.53 18.21 -19.54
CA ASP A 431 -5.84 19.31 -20.22
C ASP A 431 -5.46 19.01 -21.67
N THR A 432 -5.52 17.75 -22.07
CA THR A 432 -5.04 17.28 -23.37
C THR A 432 -6.15 16.64 -24.21
N PRO A 433 -5.96 16.49 -25.53
CA PRO A 433 -6.91 15.78 -26.37
C PRO A 433 -7.15 14.33 -25.89
N ILE A 434 -8.39 13.89 -26.03
CA ILE A 434 -8.84 12.56 -25.61
C ILE A 434 -9.16 11.72 -26.85
N ALA A 435 -8.50 10.57 -27.00
CA ALA A 435 -8.93 9.51 -27.91
C ALA A 435 -9.91 8.58 -27.18
N ASN A 436 -11.19 8.95 -27.15
CA ASN A 436 -12.24 8.21 -26.44
C ASN A 436 -12.90 7.15 -27.32
N LYS A 437 -12.71 5.87 -26.96
CA LYS A 437 -13.41 4.69 -27.46
C LYS A 437 -14.28 4.01 -26.39
N GLY A 438 -14.09 4.41 -25.13
CA GLY A 438 -14.87 3.96 -23.97
C GLY A 438 -15.96 4.95 -23.59
N SER A 439 -16.15 5.17 -22.29
CA SER A 439 -17.14 6.11 -21.75
C SER A 439 -16.50 7.22 -20.93
N LEU A 440 -17.00 8.45 -21.11
CA LEU A 440 -16.86 9.55 -20.16
C LEU A 440 -18.14 9.62 -19.34
N VAL A 441 -18.04 9.74 -18.02
CA VAL A 441 -19.19 9.66 -17.12
C VAL A 441 -19.13 10.77 -16.06
N VAL A 442 -20.28 11.37 -15.78
CA VAL A 442 -20.48 12.22 -14.60
C VAL A 442 -21.68 11.74 -13.81
N ASP A 443 -21.52 11.64 -12.49
CA ASP A 443 -22.54 11.24 -11.52
C ASP A 443 -22.51 12.13 -10.27
N GLY A 444 -22.07 13.37 -10.42
CA GLY A 444 -21.83 14.26 -9.28
C GLY A 444 -21.42 15.67 -9.69
N GLY A 445 -20.13 15.97 -9.62
CA GLY A 445 -19.53 17.26 -9.91
C GLY A 445 -19.32 17.48 -11.40
N THR A 446 -18.13 17.94 -11.78
CA THR A 446 -17.85 18.34 -13.16
C THR A 446 -16.77 17.45 -13.79
N LEU A 447 -16.94 17.02 -15.04
CA LEU A 447 -15.83 16.56 -15.87
C LEU A 447 -15.64 17.57 -17.01
N VAL A 448 -14.45 18.15 -17.11
CA VAL A 448 -14.07 19.11 -18.15
C VAL A 448 -13.00 18.50 -19.06
N ALA A 449 -13.29 18.45 -20.35
CA ALA A 449 -12.29 18.18 -21.38
C ALA A 449 -11.90 19.49 -22.07
N PHE A 450 -10.67 19.94 -21.84
CA PHE A 450 -10.14 21.16 -22.47
C PHE A 450 -9.70 20.93 -23.91
N GLY A 451 -9.15 19.75 -24.21
CA GLY A 451 -8.77 19.33 -25.56
C GLY A 451 -9.91 18.68 -26.35
N ASP A 452 -9.67 18.48 -27.65
CA ASP A 452 -10.62 17.78 -28.53
C ASP A 452 -10.84 16.33 -28.08
N VAL A 453 -12.09 15.89 -28.14
CA VAL A 453 -12.49 14.51 -27.87
C VAL A 453 -12.82 13.80 -29.18
N THR A 454 -11.96 12.85 -29.54
CA THR A 454 -12.04 12.07 -30.77
C THR A 454 -12.38 10.61 -30.49
N GLY A 455 -12.65 9.84 -31.55
CA GLY A 455 -12.97 8.41 -31.45
C GLY A 455 -14.48 8.12 -31.51
N ASN A 456 -14.85 6.89 -31.17
CA ASN A 456 -16.20 6.34 -31.31
C ASN A 456 -16.83 5.91 -29.98
N GLY A 457 -16.33 6.46 -28.86
CA GLY A 457 -16.89 6.24 -27.53
C GLY A 457 -18.21 6.97 -27.30
N SER A 458 -18.57 7.12 -26.04
CA SER A 458 -19.78 7.80 -25.60
C SER A 458 -19.56 8.64 -24.34
N ALA A 459 -20.56 9.47 -24.04
CA ALA A 459 -20.68 10.23 -22.81
C ALA A 459 -21.99 9.86 -22.09
N THR A 460 -21.93 9.69 -20.78
CA THR A 460 -23.11 9.47 -19.91
C THR A 460 -23.15 10.52 -18.83
N ILE A 461 -24.32 11.16 -18.68
CA ILE A 461 -24.57 12.15 -17.64
C ILE A 461 -25.65 11.56 -16.73
N ARG A 462 -25.22 11.09 -15.58
CA ARG A 462 -26.13 10.68 -14.52
C ARG A 462 -26.49 11.90 -13.69
N ASN A 463 -25.51 12.63 -13.19
CA ASN A 463 -25.69 13.88 -12.45
C ASN A 463 -24.45 14.77 -12.65
N GLY A 464 -24.59 16.07 -12.42
CA GLY A 464 -23.49 17.02 -12.59
C GLY A 464 -23.32 17.53 -14.00
N THR A 465 -22.12 18.06 -14.27
CA THR A 465 -21.80 18.76 -15.52
C THR A 465 -20.72 18.01 -16.30
N LEU A 466 -21.04 17.68 -17.55
CA LEU A 466 -20.06 17.23 -18.52
C LEU A 466 -19.79 18.36 -19.52
N LYS A 467 -18.58 18.94 -19.44
CA LYS A 467 -18.18 20.12 -20.19
C LYS A 467 -17.12 19.79 -21.23
N PHE A 468 -17.35 20.24 -22.46
CA PHE A 468 -16.38 20.14 -23.55
C PHE A 468 -16.00 21.53 -24.05
N ALA A 469 -14.80 21.99 -23.70
CA ALA A 469 -14.25 23.23 -24.25
C ALA A 469 -13.62 23.01 -25.64
N GLY A 470 -13.10 21.80 -25.90
CA GLY A 470 -12.65 21.36 -27.22
C GLY A 470 -13.79 20.78 -28.07
N ALA A 471 -13.47 20.40 -29.31
CA ALA A 471 -14.45 19.77 -30.19
C ALA A 471 -14.89 18.40 -29.63
N PHE A 472 -16.20 18.17 -29.56
CA PHE A 472 -16.78 16.90 -29.12
C PHE A 472 -17.86 16.44 -30.10
N ASN A 473 -17.77 15.18 -30.54
CA ASN A 473 -18.72 14.62 -31.50
C ASN A 473 -18.99 13.12 -31.26
N GLN A 474 -19.43 12.79 -30.04
CA GLN A 474 -19.84 11.44 -29.61
C GLN A 474 -21.28 11.42 -29.08
N ASN A 475 -21.86 10.22 -28.96
CA ASN A 475 -23.23 10.09 -28.45
C ASN A 475 -23.27 10.44 -26.96
N VAL A 476 -24.33 11.15 -26.54
CA VAL A 476 -24.57 11.53 -25.14
C VAL A 476 -25.85 10.87 -24.65
N ARG A 477 -25.82 10.38 -23.41
CA ARG A 477 -27.00 9.83 -22.73
C ARG A 477 -27.16 10.46 -21.34
N PHE A 478 -28.30 11.09 -21.12
CA PHE A 478 -28.79 11.43 -19.79
C PHE A 478 -29.50 10.23 -19.17
N THR A 479 -29.28 10.00 -17.87
CA THR A 479 -29.93 8.90 -17.14
C THR A 479 -30.59 9.30 -15.83
N SER A 480 -30.45 10.54 -15.39
CA SER A 480 -31.23 11.10 -14.27
C SER A 480 -31.85 12.46 -14.67
N GLN A 481 -32.34 13.24 -13.72
CA GLN A 481 -33.11 14.47 -13.97
C GLN A 481 -32.43 15.70 -13.36
N SER A 482 -31.15 15.94 -13.67
CA SER A 482 -30.41 17.14 -13.22
C SER A 482 -29.02 17.30 -13.87
N GLY A 483 -28.79 16.67 -15.02
CA GLY A 483 -27.50 16.73 -15.69
C GLY A 483 -27.31 17.97 -16.54
N ILE A 484 -26.07 18.41 -16.73
CA ILE A 484 -25.71 19.48 -17.67
C ILE A 484 -24.74 18.92 -18.70
N LEU A 485 -25.07 19.08 -19.98
CA LEU A 485 -24.12 18.95 -21.07
C LEU A 485 -23.75 20.34 -21.56
N GLU A 486 -22.50 20.73 -21.40
CA GLU A 486 -21.98 22.03 -21.83
C GLU A 486 -21.07 21.85 -23.06
N LEU A 487 -21.36 22.59 -24.13
CA LEU A 487 -20.68 22.50 -25.42
C LEU A 487 -20.20 23.88 -25.89
N ALA A 488 -18.89 24.11 -25.82
CA ALA A 488 -18.29 25.33 -26.35
C ALA A 488 -18.26 25.41 -27.89
N GLN A 489 -18.57 24.30 -28.59
CA GLN A 489 -18.56 24.21 -30.06
C GLN A 489 -19.78 23.44 -30.59
N SER A 490 -20.98 23.81 -30.12
CA SER A 490 -22.23 23.10 -30.42
C SER A 490 -22.60 23.06 -31.92
N GLN A 491 -22.14 24.03 -32.70
CA GLN A 491 -22.37 24.09 -34.15
C GLN A 491 -21.78 22.89 -34.91
N SER A 492 -20.71 22.28 -34.37
CA SER A 492 -20.04 21.12 -34.96
C SER A 492 -20.55 19.77 -34.45
N TYR A 493 -21.42 19.79 -33.43
CA TYR A 493 -21.98 18.58 -32.83
C TYR A 493 -23.02 17.95 -33.77
N THR A 494 -22.80 16.70 -34.15
CA THR A 494 -23.66 15.99 -35.14
C THR A 494 -24.17 14.64 -34.64
N ARG A 495 -23.77 14.25 -33.42
CA ARG A 495 -24.18 13.00 -32.77
C ARG A 495 -25.51 13.15 -32.06
N THR A 496 -25.94 12.04 -31.46
CA THR A 496 -27.26 11.93 -30.85
C THR A 496 -27.17 12.11 -29.34
N VAL A 497 -28.04 12.97 -28.82
CA VAL A 497 -28.34 13.10 -27.39
C VAL A 497 -29.61 12.29 -27.08
N THR A 498 -29.61 11.57 -25.97
CA THR A 498 -30.71 10.71 -25.55
C THR A 498 -31.05 10.94 -24.08
N GLY A 499 -32.32 10.75 -23.72
CA GLY A 499 -32.74 10.69 -22.32
C GLY A 499 -33.00 12.02 -21.62
N ILE A 500 -33.09 13.14 -22.36
CA ILE A 500 -33.36 14.47 -21.75
C ILE A 500 -34.71 14.44 -21.02
N ALA A 501 -34.69 14.78 -19.74
CA ALA A 501 -35.88 14.86 -18.88
C ALA A 501 -36.50 16.28 -18.83
N ILE A 502 -37.72 16.38 -18.28
CA ILE A 502 -38.47 17.65 -18.16
C ILE A 502 -38.00 18.52 -16.98
N HIS A 503 -38.13 19.84 -17.14
CA HIS A 503 -37.69 20.89 -16.22
C HIS A 503 -38.57 21.01 -14.96
N GLY A 504 -37.95 21.46 -13.85
CA GLY A 504 -38.41 21.31 -12.45
C GLY A 504 -37.39 20.56 -11.56
N GLY A 505 -36.21 20.31 -12.15
CA GLY A 505 -35.08 19.50 -11.70
C GLY A 505 -34.21 19.08 -12.89
N GLY A 506 -34.82 18.87 -14.08
CA GLY A 506 -34.28 18.19 -15.27
C GLY A 506 -33.07 18.78 -16.01
N ASP A 507 -32.68 18.06 -17.07
CA ASP A 507 -31.40 18.22 -17.77
C ASP A 507 -31.30 19.53 -18.60
N ILE A 508 -30.07 20.01 -18.72
CA ILE A 508 -29.72 21.24 -19.44
C ILE A 508 -28.72 20.93 -20.56
N LEU A 509 -28.96 21.53 -21.72
CA LEU A 509 -27.97 21.68 -22.78
C LEU A 509 -27.48 23.13 -22.77
N ASP A 510 -26.25 23.34 -22.33
CA ASP A 510 -25.60 24.66 -22.30
C ASP A 510 -24.72 24.82 -23.54
N LEU A 511 -24.98 25.86 -24.33
CA LEU A 511 -24.34 26.11 -25.62
C LEU A 511 -23.62 27.46 -25.62
N ASP A 512 -22.34 27.47 -25.28
CA ASP A 512 -21.55 28.69 -25.13
C ASP A 512 -21.37 29.46 -26.46
N ASP A 513 -21.41 28.77 -27.61
CA ASP A 513 -21.16 29.35 -28.94
C ASP A 513 -22.41 29.87 -29.65
N ILE A 514 -23.58 29.83 -29.00
CA ILE A 514 -24.84 30.37 -29.52
C ILE A 514 -25.34 31.48 -28.59
N ALA A 515 -25.38 32.72 -29.06
CA ALA A 515 -25.77 33.83 -28.18
C ALA A 515 -27.25 33.77 -27.78
N PHE A 516 -27.60 34.03 -26.52
CA PHE A 516 -29.01 34.10 -26.13
C PHE A 516 -29.75 35.29 -26.78
N VAL A 517 -30.82 35.03 -27.53
CA VAL A 517 -31.65 36.07 -28.17
C VAL A 517 -33.12 36.07 -27.75
N GLY A 518 -33.59 35.06 -27.01
CA GLY A 518 -34.95 35.00 -26.50
C GLY A 518 -35.40 33.62 -26.03
N ASP A 519 -36.57 33.57 -25.38
CA ASP A 519 -37.11 32.35 -24.75
C ASP A 519 -37.54 31.25 -25.74
N SER A 520 -37.72 31.61 -27.01
CA SER A 520 -38.23 30.77 -28.10
C SER A 520 -37.14 30.45 -29.14
N GLN A 521 -35.88 30.52 -28.73
CA GLN A 521 -34.70 30.33 -29.58
C GLN A 521 -34.46 28.85 -29.96
N ALA A 522 -34.90 27.92 -29.11
CA ALA A 522 -34.82 26.49 -29.33
C ALA A 522 -36.08 25.96 -30.02
N ASN A 523 -35.93 25.30 -31.17
CA ASN A 523 -37.02 24.71 -31.95
C ASN A 523 -36.76 23.24 -32.23
N TYR A 524 -37.67 22.36 -31.79
CA TYR A 524 -37.59 20.92 -32.03
C TYR A 524 -38.51 20.49 -33.17
N VAL A 525 -37.96 19.72 -34.10
CA VAL A 525 -38.71 19.12 -35.21
C VAL A 525 -38.63 17.59 -35.11
N ASP A 526 -39.77 16.95 -34.89
CA ASP A 526 -39.91 15.49 -34.84
C ASP A 526 -39.63 14.82 -36.20
N ASN A 527 -39.15 13.58 -36.17
CA ASN A 527 -38.89 12.78 -37.37
C ASN A 527 -40.16 12.15 -38.00
N GLY A 528 -41.35 12.51 -37.53
CA GLY A 528 -42.65 11.99 -37.96
C GLY A 528 -43.03 10.64 -37.34
N SER A 529 -42.09 9.96 -36.68
CA SER A 529 -42.28 8.65 -36.06
C SER A 529 -42.24 8.70 -34.53
N ARG A 530 -42.09 9.88 -33.91
CA ARG A 530 -41.98 10.04 -32.44
C ARG A 530 -40.89 9.18 -31.81
N THR A 531 -39.77 9.01 -32.52
CA THR A 531 -38.59 8.25 -32.03
C THR A 531 -37.35 9.13 -31.90
N GLY A 532 -37.43 10.37 -32.37
CA GLY A 532 -36.35 11.36 -32.34
C GLY A 532 -36.65 12.53 -33.26
N GLY A 533 -35.68 13.43 -33.39
CA GLY A 533 -35.82 14.65 -34.16
C GLY A 533 -34.57 15.51 -34.12
N VAL A 534 -34.68 16.74 -34.61
CA VAL A 534 -33.60 17.73 -34.57
C VAL A 534 -34.04 18.92 -33.74
N LEU A 535 -33.28 19.21 -32.69
CA LEU A 535 -33.35 20.45 -31.93
C LEU A 535 -32.43 21.47 -32.59
N THR A 536 -33.01 22.55 -33.10
CA THR A 536 -32.28 23.66 -33.71
C THR A 536 -32.25 24.82 -32.73
N VAL A 537 -31.05 25.33 -32.42
CA VAL A 537 -30.85 26.52 -31.57
C VAL A 537 -30.04 27.53 -32.38
N SER A 538 -30.51 28.76 -32.50
CA SER A 538 -29.84 29.77 -33.34
C SER A 538 -29.99 31.18 -32.82
N ASP A 539 -28.92 31.97 -32.87
CA ASP A 539 -28.94 33.42 -32.61
C ASP A 539 -29.15 34.27 -33.89
N GLY A 540 -29.47 33.60 -35.01
CA GLY A 540 -29.57 34.19 -36.35
C GLY A 540 -28.26 34.19 -37.15
N THR A 541 -27.12 34.02 -36.50
CA THR A 541 -25.77 33.94 -37.11
C THR A 541 -25.19 32.54 -36.97
N HIS A 542 -25.21 32.00 -35.75
CA HIS A 542 -24.76 30.66 -35.39
C HIS A 542 -25.95 29.73 -35.26
N ILE A 543 -25.76 28.45 -35.60
CA ILE A 543 -26.82 27.43 -35.59
C ILE A 543 -26.26 26.10 -35.08
N ALA A 544 -26.81 25.62 -33.97
CA ALA A 544 -26.60 24.25 -33.50
C ALA A 544 -27.76 23.35 -33.97
N ASN A 545 -27.44 22.17 -34.50
CA ASN A 545 -28.42 21.16 -34.93
C ASN A 545 -28.21 19.86 -34.16
N ILE A 546 -28.85 19.75 -33.00
CA ILE A 546 -28.65 18.64 -32.07
C ILE A 546 -29.66 17.54 -32.38
N LYS A 547 -29.18 16.34 -32.73
CA LYS A 547 -30.05 15.18 -32.96
C LYS A 547 -30.49 14.61 -31.62
N LEU A 548 -31.80 14.47 -31.43
CA LEU A 548 -32.36 13.85 -30.23
C LEU A 548 -32.94 12.47 -30.57
N SER A 549 -32.77 11.51 -29.66
CA SER A 549 -33.55 10.26 -29.66
C SER A 549 -34.52 10.26 -28.49
N GLY A 550 -35.76 9.88 -28.77
CA GLY A 550 -36.89 9.93 -27.84
C GLY A 550 -38.08 10.71 -28.41
N ASP A 551 -39.22 10.61 -27.74
CA ASP A 551 -40.41 11.41 -28.06
C ASP A 551 -40.36 12.72 -27.26
N TYR A 552 -40.12 13.83 -27.94
CA TYR A 552 -40.13 15.18 -27.36
C TYR A 552 -41.31 16.03 -27.86
N THR A 553 -42.41 15.38 -28.28
CA THR A 553 -43.61 16.08 -28.80
C THR A 553 -44.64 16.40 -27.72
N ALA A 554 -44.50 15.83 -26.52
CA ALA A 554 -45.41 16.06 -25.40
C ALA A 554 -45.27 17.46 -24.79
N PHE A 555 -44.07 18.04 -24.87
CA PHE A 555 -43.74 19.34 -24.29
C PHE A 555 -42.88 20.17 -25.26
N THR A 556 -42.32 21.28 -24.80
CA THR A 556 -41.55 22.23 -25.63
C THR A 556 -40.16 22.46 -25.07
N PHE A 557 -39.20 22.81 -25.92
CA PHE A 557 -37.91 23.32 -25.44
C PHE A 557 -38.04 24.82 -25.12
N GLY A 558 -37.39 25.23 -24.03
CA GLY A 558 -37.22 26.63 -23.65
C GLY A 558 -35.75 27.03 -23.65
N SER A 559 -35.51 28.33 -23.73
CA SER A 559 -34.18 28.92 -23.67
C SER A 559 -34.10 30.00 -22.59
N ILE A 560 -32.97 30.09 -21.90
CA ILE A 560 -32.61 31.21 -21.01
C ILE A 560 -31.15 31.61 -21.24
N SER A 561 -30.77 32.82 -20.84
CA SER A 561 -29.36 33.20 -20.82
C SER A 561 -28.62 32.42 -19.73
N ASP A 562 -27.45 31.92 -20.09
CA ASP A 562 -26.45 31.27 -19.22
C ASP A 562 -25.71 32.25 -18.28
N GLY A 563 -25.91 33.56 -18.47
CA GLY A 563 -25.18 34.62 -17.77
C GLY A 563 -23.75 34.90 -18.28
N HIS A 564 -23.26 34.16 -19.27
CA HIS A 564 -21.90 34.26 -19.83
C HIS A 564 -21.89 34.61 -21.33
N GLY A 565 -23.05 34.67 -21.97
CA GLY A 565 -23.23 35.10 -23.34
C GLY A 565 -23.79 34.02 -24.25
N GLY A 566 -23.81 32.76 -23.81
CA GLY A 566 -24.42 31.61 -24.45
C GLY A 566 -25.89 31.41 -24.08
N VAL A 567 -26.39 30.19 -24.28
CA VAL A 567 -27.80 29.81 -24.06
C VAL A 567 -27.93 28.45 -23.39
N ASP A 568 -28.71 28.44 -22.30
CA ASP A 568 -29.20 27.21 -21.67
C ASP A 568 -30.52 26.77 -22.32
N VAL A 569 -30.58 25.51 -22.74
CA VAL A 569 -31.76 24.89 -23.35
C VAL A 569 -32.26 23.73 -22.51
N PHE A 570 -33.56 23.73 -22.21
CA PHE A 570 -34.19 22.75 -21.33
C PHE A 570 -35.57 22.35 -21.83
N TYR A 571 -35.96 21.10 -21.59
CA TYR A 571 -37.26 20.57 -21.98
C TYR A 571 -38.30 20.91 -20.92
N LYS A 572 -39.36 21.64 -21.23
CA LYS A 572 -40.31 22.20 -20.25
C LYS A 572 -41.76 21.98 -20.64
N GLU A 573 -42.64 21.85 -19.65
CA GLU A 573 -44.09 21.84 -19.87
C GLU A 573 -44.53 23.09 -20.64
N THR A 574 -45.45 22.91 -21.59
CA THR A 574 -46.06 24.01 -22.31
C THR A 574 -46.92 24.81 -21.33
N ALA A 575 -46.63 26.10 -21.16
CA ALA A 575 -47.38 26.95 -20.24
C ALA A 575 -48.89 26.93 -20.57
N VAL A 576 -49.71 26.40 -19.67
CA VAL A 576 -51.17 26.51 -19.78
C VAL A 576 -51.54 27.94 -19.40
N ALA A 577 -52.18 28.68 -20.30
CA ALA A 577 -52.66 30.02 -20.02
C ALA A 577 -53.47 30.03 -18.70
N ALA A 578 -53.10 30.91 -17.77
CA ALA A 578 -53.81 31.05 -16.50
C ALA A 578 -55.32 31.23 -16.79
N PRO A 579 -56.22 30.52 -16.08
CA PRO A 579 -57.64 30.79 -16.19
C PRO A 579 -57.86 32.28 -15.86
N PRO A 580 -58.70 33.01 -16.61
CA PRO A 580 -59.01 34.39 -16.28
C PRO A 580 -59.44 34.45 -14.80
N PRO A 581 -58.99 35.47 -14.04
CA PRO A 581 -59.29 35.55 -12.61
C PRO A 581 -60.79 35.37 -12.40
N ALA A 582 -61.15 34.39 -11.57
CA ALA A 582 -62.54 34.15 -11.23
C ALA A 582 -63.17 35.47 -10.79
N ALA A 583 -64.28 35.85 -11.43
CA ALA A 583 -65.06 37.01 -11.02
C ALA A 583 -65.28 36.93 -9.50
N THR A 584 -64.96 38.01 -8.79
CA THR A 584 -65.16 38.09 -7.34
C THR A 584 -66.57 37.62 -7.00
N SER A 585 -66.65 36.52 -6.24
CA SER A 585 -67.94 36.02 -5.75
C SER A 585 -68.68 37.16 -5.08
N ARG A 586 -69.97 37.36 -5.43
CA ARG A 586 -70.84 38.42 -4.86
C ARG A 586 -70.93 38.37 -3.33
N LEU A 587 -70.43 37.30 -2.71
CA LEU A 587 -70.29 37.14 -1.26
C LEU A 587 -69.20 38.04 -0.65
N VAL A 588 -68.09 38.30 -1.36
CA VAL A 588 -66.97 39.13 -0.85
C VAL A 588 -67.31 40.62 -0.91
N ALA A 589 -68.05 41.05 -1.94
CA ALA A 589 -68.57 42.42 -2.03
C ALA A 589 -69.67 42.72 -0.98
N ALA A 590 -70.37 41.70 -0.49
CA ALA A 590 -71.39 41.85 0.56
C ALA A 590 -70.79 41.99 1.98
N MET A 591 -69.58 41.46 2.23
CA MET A 591 -68.93 41.55 3.54
C MET A 591 -68.19 42.87 3.80
N ALA A 592 -67.94 43.69 2.78
CA ALA A 592 -67.41 45.04 2.94
C ALA A 592 -68.45 46.08 3.44
N GLY A 593 -69.73 45.69 3.55
CA GLY A 593 -70.84 46.59 3.94
C GLY A 593 -71.22 46.60 5.43
N PHE A 594 -70.64 45.73 6.26
CA PHE A 594 -70.91 45.71 7.70
C PHE A 594 -69.77 46.40 8.47
N GLY A 595 -69.96 47.69 8.71
CA GLY A 595 -69.03 48.56 9.42
C GLY A 595 -68.80 48.18 10.89
N ALA A 596 -67.63 48.59 11.37
CA ALA A 596 -67.13 48.40 12.73
C ALA A 596 -67.98 49.13 13.78
N GLY A 597 -68.22 48.46 14.92
CA GLY A 597 -68.74 49.04 16.16
C GLY A 597 -67.86 48.62 17.34
N ALA A 598 -67.36 49.60 18.09
CA ALA A 598 -66.34 49.46 19.12
C ALA A 598 -66.91 49.16 20.53
N GLY A 599 -66.14 48.42 21.35
CA GLY A 599 -65.94 48.71 22.77
C GLY A 599 -66.43 47.68 23.80
N GLY A 600 -65.51 47.21 24.66
CA GLY A 600 -65.83 46.76 26.04
C GLY A 600 -64.96 45.61 26.61
N PRO A 601 -64.28 45.78 27.77
CA PRO A 601 -63.27 44.84 28.29
C PRO A 601 -63.82 43.70 29.18
N ALA A 602 -62.94 42.71 29.41
CA ALA A 602 -63.17 41.40 30.03
C ALA A 602 -63.71 41.36 31.47
N HIS A 603 -64.37 40.25 31.83
CA HIS A 603 -64.41 39.73 33.19
C HIS A 603 -64.41 38.19 33.22
N VAL A 604 -63.57 37.65 34.12
CA VAL A 604 -63.31 36.24 34.43
C VAL A 604 -64.32 35.73 35.45
N ALA A 605 -64.81 34.50 35.30
CA ALA A 605 -65.37 33.72 36.41
C ALA A 605 -64.92 32.25 36.27
N ALA A 606 -64.15 31.79 37.25
CA ALA A 606 -63.77 30.40 37.45
C ALA A 606 -64.87 29.67 38.22
N ASP A 607 -65.11 28.40 37.91
CA ASP A 607 -65.40 27.44 38.99
C ASP A 607 -64.98 26.01 38.63
N ALA A 608 -64.55 25.32 39.67
CA ALA A 608 -63.70 24.14 39.71
C ALA A 608 -64.46 22.82 39.68
N ARG A 609 -63.85 21.76 39.11
CA ARG A 609 -63.87 20.39 39.66
C ARG A 609 -62.58 19.63 39.28
N PHE A 610 -61.69 19.45 40.25
CA PHE A 610 -60.59 18.50 40.22
C PHE A 610 -60.98 17.24 40.99
N ALA A 611 -60.66 16.07 40.45
CA ALA A 611 -60.24 14.89 41.22
C ALA A 611 -59.46 13.91 40.32
N ARG A 612 -58.15 13.78 40.57
CA ARG A 612 -57.29 12.60 40.26
C ARG A 612 -57.31 11.68 41.50
N PRO A 613 -56.80 10.41 41.54
CA PRO A 613 -55.68 9.77 40.80
C PRO A 613 -55.96 8.26 40.44
N VAL A 614 -55.09 7.40 39.89
CA VAL A 614 -53.83 6.79 40.41
C VAL A 614 -53.10 5.99 39.31
N MET A 615 -51.78 5.94 39.43
CA MET A 615 -50.77 5.14 38.71
C MET A 615 -51.07 3.63 38.62
N LEU A 616 -50.56 2.99 37.56
CA LEU A 616 -50.09 1.60 37.65
C LEU A 616 -48.69 1.52 37.05
N ALA A 617 -47.80 0.81 37.75
CA ALA A 617 -46.37 0.84 37.56
C ALA A 617 -45.82 -0.57 37.23
N VAL A 618 -44.63 -0.58 36.61
CA VAL A 618 -43.55 -1.62 36.64
C VAL A 618 -43.71 -2.82 35.66
N PRO A 619 -42.63 -3.54 35.19
CA PRO A 619 -41.18 -3.31 35.25
C PRO A 619 -40.40 -3.37 33.91
N ARG A 620 -39.16 -2.83 33.97
CA ARG A 620 -37.97 -3.23 33.20
C ARG A 620 -37.55 -4.68 33.46
N MET A 621 -37.03 -5.36 32.45
CA MET A 621 -36.04 -6.41 32.63
C MET A 621 -34.87 -6.17 31.66
N ALA A 622 -33.66 -6.24 32.19
CA ALA A 622 -32.39 -6.11 31.49
C ALA A 622 -31.56 -7.38 31.72
N MET A 623 -30.45 -7.46 30.97
CA MET A 623 -29.37 -8.46 30.93
C MET A 623 -29.61 -9.63 29.96
N ALA A 624 -28.64 -10.04 29.13
CA ALA A 624 -27.18 -9.97 29.22
C ALA A 624 -26.53 -9.58 27.89
#